data_AF-X8JKG3-F1
#
_entry.id   AF-X8JKG3-F1
#
_cell.length_a   1.000
_cell.length_b   1.000
_cell.length_c   1.000
_cell.angle_alpha   90.00
_cell.angle_beta   90.00
_cell.angle_gamma   90.00
#
_symmetry.space_group_name_H-M   'P 1'
#
loop_
_entity.id
_entity.type
_entity.pdbx_description
1 polymer ?
#
loop_
_entity_poly.entity_id
_entity_poly.type
_entity_poly.pdbx_seq_one_letter_code
_entity_poly.pdbx_strand_id
1 'polypeptide(L)'
;MQAIGWHKARLVGMSMGGGIATAFTAKLPWLVDSNVVLIGSAGIMELGLTTCALGSAPVQRLRHSAIGKFLFTPRLSPAIPSELTHAEQERKKLKSFFKLQRVLLPGYDSALVSSVYFGPVTGLEKVFKQLGEMKDMKGSADLGN
;
A
#
# COMPACT_ATOMS: atom_id res chain seq x y z
N MET A 1 1.87 -18.75 10.66
CA MET A 1 2.58 -20.04 10.41
C MET A 1 2.23 -21.08 11.45
N GLN A 2 2.29 -20.74 12.75
CA GLN A 2 1.96 -21.66 13.85
C GLN A 2 0.54 -22.25 13.78
N ALA A 3 -0.48 -21.43 13.46
CA ALA A 3 -1.86 -21.90 13.33
C ALA A 3 -2.07 -22.97 12.23
N ILE A 4 -1.18 -23.01 11.24
CA ILE A 4 -1.19 -23.98 10.13
C ILE A 4 -0.02 -24.97 10.22
N GLY A 5 0.72 -24.98 11.34
CA GLY A 5 1.86 -25.88 11.57
C GLY A 5 3.07 -25.66 10.67
N TRP A 6 3.17 -24.54 9.96
CA TRP A 6 4.32 -24.28 9.10
C TRP A 6 5.53 -23.82 9.91
N HIS A 7 6.67 -24.50 9.72
CA HIS A 7 7.94 -24.16 10.37
C HIS A 7 8.75 -23.11 9.58
N LYS A 8 8.72 -23.17 8.25
CA LYS A 8 9.30 -22.18 7.33
C LYS A 8 8.45 -22.07 6.06
N ALA A 9 8.47 -20.92 5.39
CA ALA A 9 7.91 -20.78 4.04
C ALA A 9 8.68 -19.81 3.17
N ARG A 10 8.52 -20.00 1.86
CA ARG A 10 8.93 -19.03 0.84
C ARG A 10 7.85 -17.97 0.72
N LEU A 11 8.26 -16.71 0.66
CA LEU A 11 7.34 -15.58 0.63
C LEU A 11 7.35 -14.92 -0.75
N VAL A 12 6.15 -14.63 -1.24
CA VAL A 12 5.95 -13.80 -2.43
C VAL A 12 5.07 -12.63 -2.03
N GLY A 13 5.56 -11.42 -2.25
CA GLY A 13 4.86 -10.19 -1.93
C GLY A 13 4.59 -9.34 -3.17
N MET A 14 3.33 -8.98 -3.39
CA MET A 14 2.91 -8.11 -4.50
C MET A 14 2.33 -6.81 -3.96
N SER A 15 2.67 -5.67 -4.55
CA SER A 15 2.16 -4.35 -4.12
C SER A 15 2.39 -4.13 -2.62
N MET A 16 1.36 -3.77 -1.84
CA MET A 16 1.41 -3.66 -0.39
C MET A 16 1.89 -4.94 0.31
N GLY A 17 1.58 -6.11 -0.26
CA GLY A 17 2.04 -7.40 0.24
C GLY A 17 3.56 -7.56 0.18
N GLY A 18 4.24 -6.84 -0.71
CA GLY A 18 5.70 -6.81 -0.75
C GLY A 18 6.30 -6.11 0.47
N GLY A 19 5.77 -4.95 0.87
CA GLY A 19 6.17 -4.28 2.11
C GLY A 19 5.96 -5.17 3.35
N ILE A 20 4.84 -5.91 3.39
CA ILE A 20 4.54 -6.87 4.46
C ILE A 20 5.55 -8.03 4.44
N ALA A 21 5.79 -8.64 3.28
CA ALA A 21 6.71 -9.77 3.14
C ALA A 21 8.15 -9.38 3.56
N THR A 22 8.61 -8.20 3.14
CA THR A 22 9.93 -7.67 3.53
C THR A 22 9.99 -7.43 5.04
N ALA A 23 8.99 -6.76 5.63
CA ALA A 23 8.94 -6.51 7.08
C ALA A 23 8.85 -7.78 7.91
N PHE A 24 8.09 -8.78 7.44
CA PHE A 24 7.99 -10.08 8.08
C PHE A 24 9.34 -10.80 8.05
N THR A 25 10.03 -10.80 6.91
CA THR A 25 11.34 -11.43 6.75
C THR A 25 12.39 -10.79 7.65
N ALA A 26 12.40 -9.46 7.74
CA ALA A 26 13.34 -8.75 8.60
C ALA A 26 13.14 -9.03 10.09
N LYS A 27 11.88 -9.16 10.56
CA LYS A 27 11.57 -9.41 11.97
C LYS A 27 11.67 -10.87 12.38
N LEU A 28 11.33 -11.79 11.48
CA LEU A 28 11.20 -13.22 11.78
C LEU A 28 11.97 -14.06 10.76
N PRO A 29 13.30 -13.83 10.58
CA PRO A 29 14.08 -14.49 9.54
C PRO A 29 14.11 -16.01 9.70
N TRP A 30 13.91 -16.54 10.92
CA TRP A 30 13.88 -17.99 11.15
C TRP A 30 12.61 -18.68 10.61
N LEU A 31 11.54 -17.93 10.34
CA LEU A 31 10.28 -18.44 9.76
C LEU A 31 10.24 -18.34 8.23
N VAL A 32 11.23 -17.69 7.62
CA VAL A 32 11.27 -17.46 6.18
C VAL A 32 12.39 -18.31 5.58
N ASP A 33 12.05 -19.02 4.51
CA ASP A 33 13.04 -19.72 3.71
C ASP A 33 13.87 -18.72 2.90
N SER A 34 14.97 -19.15 2.31
CA SER A 34 15.99 -18.31 1.66
C SER A 34 15.48 -17.36 0.56
N ASN A 35 14.26 -17.57 0.06
CA ASN A 35 13.74 -16.92 -1.13
C ASN A 35 12.51 -16.06 -0.79
N VAL A 36 12.67 -14.75 -1.00
CA VAL A 36 11.59 -13.76 -0.97
C VAL A 36 11.50 -13.10 -2.34
N VAL A 37 10.33 -13.19 -2.96
CA VAL A 37 10.08 -12.60 -4.29
C VAL A 37 9.16 -11.40 -4.13
N LEU A 38 9.57 -10.25 -4.65
CA LEU A 38 8.82 -9.00 -4.59
C LEU A 38 8.41 -8.55 -6.00
N ILE A 39 7.12 -8.33 -6.22
CA ILE A 39 6.58 -7.94 -7.53
C ILE A 39 5.82 -6.61 -7.38
N GLY A 40 6.34 -5.55 -8.00
CA GLY A 40 5.72 -4.22 -7.95
C GLY A 40 5.43 -3.74 -6.53
N SER A 41 6.39 -3.92 -5.61
CA SER A 41 6.21 -3.73 -4.18
C SER A 41 6.01 -2.26 -3.78
N ALA A 42 5.13 -2.03 -2.82
CA ALA A 42 5.08 -0.79 -2.04
C ALA A 42 6.09 -0.86 -0.87
N GLY A 43 6.16 0.19 -0.06
CA GLY A 43 7.01 0.27 1.14
C GLY A 43 8.16 1.28 1.02
N ILE A 44 8.56 1.62 -0.21
CA ILE A 44 9.61 2.61 -0.53
C ILE A 44 9.06 3.84 -1.26
N MET A 45 7.72 3.99 -1.29
CA MET A 45 7.12 5.17 -1.91
C MET A 45 7.35 6.37 -0.99
N GLU A 46 7.88 7.46 -1.55
CA GLU A 46 7.91 8.73 -0.84
C GLU A 46 6.55 9.40 -0.92
N LEU A 47 5.95 9.66 0.24
CA LEU A 47 4.72 10.44 0.29
C LEU A 47 5.06 11.92 0.12
N GLY A 48 4.53 12.55 -0.92
CA GLY A 48 4.65 14.00 -1.07
C GLY A 48 4.07 14.74 0.13
N LEU A 49 4.67 15.88 0.48
CA LEU A 49 4.32 16.73 1.64
C LEU A 49 2.81 17.07 1.70
N THR A 50 2.15 17.15 0.54
CA THR A 50 0.72 17.42 0.38
C THR A 50 -0.15 16.25 0.86
N THR A 51 0.24 15.01 0.58
CA THR A 51 -0.41 13.81 1.12
C THR A 51 -0.18 13.73 2.63
N CYS A 52 1.03 14.10 3.08
CA CYS A 52 1.52 14.45 4.43
C CYS A 52 0.62 15.38 5.28
N ALA A 53 0.05 16.39 4.64
CA ALA A 53 -0.83 17.35 5.31
C ALA A 53 -2.28 16.86 5.34
N LEU A 54 -2.70 16.11 4.31
CA LEU A 54 -4.08 15.73 4.06
C LEU A 54 -4.63 14.69 5.06
N GLY A 55 -3.75 13.88 5.65
CA GLY A 55 -4.07 12.92 6.72
C GLY A 55 -3.81 13.41 8.12
N SER A 56 -3.44 14.67 8.31
CA SER A 56 -3.30 15.24 9.64
C SER A 56 -4.66 15.31 10.36
N ALA A 57 -4.66 15.06 11.67
CA ALA A 57 -5.84 15.15 12.53
C ALA A 57 -6.66 16.47 12.36
N PRO A 58 -6.04 17.67 12.24
CA PRO A 58 -6.81 18.89 11.98
C PRO A 58 -7.50 18.90 10.61
N VAL A 59 -6.85 18.41 9.54
CA VAL A 59 -7.48 18.33 8.20
C VAL A 59 -8.59 17.28 8.18
N GLN A 60 -8.41 16.17 8.90
CA GLN A 60 -9.43 15.16 9.07
C GLN A 60 -10.65 15.71 9.83
N ARG A 61 -10.44 16.45 10.92
CA ARG A 61 -11.52 17.13 11.67
C ARG A 61 -12.26 18.15 10.80
N LEU A 62 -11.53 18.96 10.04
CA LEU A 62 -12.13 19.94 9.14
C LEU A 62 -12.99 19.25 8.08
N ARG A 63 -12.51 18.14 7.50
CA ARG A 63 -13.27 17.33 6.53
C ARG A 63 -14.53 16.69 7.10
N HIS A 64 -14.51 16.30 8.37
CA HIS A 64 -15.67 15.68 9.01
C HIS A 64 -16.70 16.70 9.56
N SER A 65 -16.36 18.00 9.60
CA SER A 65 -17.32 19.08 9.88
C SER A 65 -18.41 19.14 8.80
N ALA A 66 -19.61 19.65 9.14
CA ALA A 66 -20.71 19.80 8.19
C ALA A 66 -20.33 20.62 6.95
N ILE A 67 -19.57 21.70 7.14
CA ILE A 67 -19.05 22.56 6.06
C ILE A 67 -17.98 21.81 5.24
N GLY A 68 -17.11 21.06 5.91
CA GLY A 68 -16.10 20.25 5.24
C GLY A 68 -16.72 19.14 4.40
N LYS A 69 -17.71 18.42 4.93
CA LYS A 69 -18.45 17.42 4.17
C LYS A 69 -19.05 18.01 2.91
N PHE A 70 -19.65 19.20 2.99
CA PHE A 70 -20.20 19.89 1.83
C PHE A 70 -19.13 20.29 0.79
N LEU A 71 -17.98 20.82 1.22
CA LEU A 71 -16.92 21.26 0.33
C LEU A 71 -16.08 20.11 -0.27
N PHE A 72 -15.93 19.01 0.48
CA PHE A 72 -15.06 17.89 0.11
C PHE A 72 -15.80 16.67 -0.43
N THR A 73 -17.15 16.61 -0.38
CA THR A 73 -17.88 15.53 -1.06
C THR A 73 -17.82 15.75 -2.58
N PRO A 74 -17.27 14.79 -3.35
CA PRO A 74 -17.27 14.90 -4.79
C PRO A 74 -18.72 14.83 -5.32
N ARG A 75 -19.11 15.75 -6.22
CA ARG A 75 -20.38 15.62 -6.96
C ARG A 75 -20.36 14.33 -7.80
N LEU A 76 -21.49 13.67 -8.04
CA LEU A 76 -21.53 12.49 -8.93
C LEU A 76 -20.92 12.80 -10.30
N SER A 77 -20.25 11.82 -10.90
CA SER A 77 -19.70 11.97 -12.26
C SER A 77 -20.82 11.94 -13.30
N PRO A 78 -20.75 12.79 -14.34
CA PRO A 78 -21.66 12.69 -15.49
C PRO A 78 -21.42 11.37 -16.25
N ALA A 79 -22.36 11.00 -17.13
CA ALA A 79 -22.27 9.81 -17.96
C ALA A 79 -20.96 9.78 -18.78
N ILE A 80 -20.36 8.59 -18.89
CA ILE A 80 -19.09 8.40 -19.61
C ILE A 80 -19.40 8.44 -21.12
N PRO A 81 -18.75 9.32 -21.90
CA PRO A 81 -18.93 9.36 -23.35
C PRO A 81 -18.47 8.05 -24.00
N SER A 82 -19.26 7.52 -24.94
CA SER A 82 -18.95 6.29 -25.68
C SER A 82 -17.85 6.44 -26.73
N GLU A 83 -17.48 7.67 -27.08
CA GLU A 83 -16.49 8.02 -28.11
C GLU A 83 -15.02 7.82 -27.70
N LEU A 84 -14.75 7.21 -26.55
CA LEU A 84 -13.40 7.08 -25.98
C LEU A 84 -12.78 5.74 -26.32
N THR A 85 -11.44 5.70 -26.34
CA THR A 85 -10.70 4.45 -26.45
C THR A 85 -11.05 3.53 -25.28
N HIS A 86 -11.09 2.21 -25.50
CA HIS A 86 -11.45 1.24 -24.45
C HIS A 86 -10.64 1.42 -23.15
N ALA A 87 -9.32 1.68 -23.25
CA ALA A 87 -8.48 1.94 -22.08
C ALA A 87 -8.84 3.22 -21.31
N GLU A 88 -9.29 4.27 -22.01
CA GLU A 88 -9.72 5.53 -21.41
C GLU A 88 -11.10 5.38 -20.75
N GLN A 89 -11.97 4.60 -21.39
CA GLN A 89 -13.28 4.26 -20.85
C GLN A 89 -13.12 3.50 -19.53
N GLU A 90 -12.26 2.48 -19.47
CA GLU A 90 -11.95 1.73 -18.24
C GLU A 90 -11.38 2.64 -17.15
N ARG A 91 -10.47 3.55 -17.49
CA ARG A 91 -9.96 4.56 -16.55
C ARG A 91 -11.06 5.48 -16.02
N LYS A 92 -12.00 5.92 -16.87
CA LYS A 92 -13.13 6.76 -16.44
C LYS A 92 -14.14 5.97 -15.59
N LYS A 93 -14.40 4.70 -15.91
CA LYS A 93 -15.23 3.81 -15.08
C LYS A 93 -14.61 3.64 -13.70
N LEU A 94 -13.33 3.32 -13.63
CA LEU A 94 -12.60 3.18 -12.37
C LEU A 94 -12.62 4.45 -11.53
N LYS A 95 -12.37 5.62 -12.15
CA LYS A 95 -12.49 6.92 -11.46
C LYS A 95 -13.90 7.17 -10.93
N SER A 96 -14.92 6.83 -11.71
CA SER A 96 -16.32 7.02 -11.31
C SER A 96 -16.70 6.09 -10.17
N PHE A 97 -16.20 4.85 -10.17
CA PHE A 97 -16.38 3.90 -9.08
C PHE A 97 -15.76 4.41 -7.77
N PHE A 98 -14.51 4.87 -7.79
CA PHE A 98 -13.86 5.46 -6.61
C PHE A 98 -14.61 6.68 -6.09
N LYS A 99 -15.10 7.52 -7.00
CA LYS A 99 -15.92 8.68 -6.64
C LYS A 99 -17.24 8.26 -5.99
N LEU A 100 -17.88 7.22 -6.50
CA LEU A 100 -19.11 6.68 -5.95
C LEU A 100 -18.88 6.11 -4.54
N GLN A 101 -17.83 5.31 -4.34
CA GLN A 101 -17.45 4.81 -3.02
C GLN A 101 -17.23 5.95 -2.02
N ARG A 102 -16.55 7.01 -2.46
CA ARG A 102 -16.29 8.20 -1.65
C ARG A 102 -17.55 8.96 -1.23
N VAL A 103 -18.60 8.96 -2.07
CA VAL A 103 -19.89 9.60 -1.77
C VAL A 103 -20.77 8.71 -0.91
N LEU A 104 -20.83 7.41 -1.21
CA LEU A 104 -21.75 6.47 -0.57
C LEU A 104 -21.25 5.96 0.78
N LEU A 105 -19.94 5.88 1.00
CA LEU A 105 -19.35 5.25 2.19
C LEU A 105 -18.75 6.31 3.12
N PRO A 106 -19.42 6.64 4.24
CA PRO A 106 -18.84 7.49 5.27
C PRO A 106 -17.51 6.92 5.75
N GLY A 107 -16.46 7.75 5.74
CA GLY A 107 -15.13 7.34 6.21
C GLY A 107 -14.25 6.68 5.15
N TYR A 108 -14.71 6.48 3.92
CA TYR A 108 -13.89 5.93 2.83
C TYR A 108 -12.57 6.69 2.62
N ASP A 109 -12.65 8.02 2.54
CA ASP A 109 -11.46 8.88 2.43
C ASP A 109 -10.54 8.76 3.64
N SER A 110 -11.13 8.67 4.84
CA SER A 110 -10.37 8.52 6.07
C SER A 110 -9.61 7.20 6.08
N ALA A 111 -10.25 6.11 5.65
CA ALA A 111 -9.65 4.79 5.56
C ALA A 111 -8.54 4.73 4.50
N LEU A 112 -8.74 5.37 3.34
CA LEU A 112 -7.69 5.48 2.32
C LEU A 112 -6.48 6.22 2.85
N VAL A 113 -6.70 7.39 3.42
CA VAL A 113 -5.61 8.22 3.96
C VAL A 113 -4.90 7.50 5.10
N SER A 114 -5.64 6.89 6.04
CA SER A 114 -5.02 6.11 7.12
C SER A 114 -4.24 4.91 6.58
N SER A 115 -4.70 4.26 5.52
CA SER A 115 -3.97 3.14 4.89
C SER A 115 -2.67 3.59 4.25
N VAL A 116 -2.63 4.78 3.67
CA VAL A 116 -1.41 5.35 3.10
C VAL A 116 -0.41 5.73 4.19
N TYR A 117 -0.87 6.25 5.33
CA TYR A 117 0.00 6.70 6.42
C TYR A 117 0.47 5.59 7.35
N PHE A 118 -0.45 4.72 7.78
CA PHE A 118 -0.19 3.69 8.78
C PHE A 118 -0.01 2.30 8.15
N GLY A 119 -0.36 2.14 6.87
CA GLY A 119 -0.12 0.90 6.15
C GLY A 119 1.32 0.78 5.65
N PRO A 120 1.73 -0.41 5.19
CA PRO A 120 3.10 -0.69 4.74
C PRO A 120 3.34 -0.18 3.31
N VAL A 121 2.98 1.08 3.06
CA VAL A 121 3.09 1.75 1.75
C VAL A 121 4.38 2.56 1.66
N THR A 122 4.88 3.08 2.79
CA THR A 122 6.06 3.97 2.87
C THR A 122 6.93 3.64 4.10
N GLY A 123 8.14 4.20 4.18
CA GLY A 123 8.95 4.19 5.40
C GLY A 123 9.64 2.86 5.71
N LEU A 124 9.67 1.92 4.75
CA LEU A 124 10.28 0.60 4.91
C LEU A 124 11.68 0.53 4.30
N GLU A 125 12.30 1.65 3.93
CA GLU A 125 13.59 1.69 3.19
C GLU A 125 14.69 0.92 3.93
N LYS A 126 14.78 1.09 5.27
CA LYS A 126 15.74 0.35 6.11
C LYS A 126 15.49 -1.16 6.07
N VAL A 127 14.23 -1.57 6.04
CA VAL A 127 13.82 -2.98 6.03
C VAL A 127 14.14 -3.61 4.67
N PHE A 128 13.90 -2.89 3.58
CA PHE A 128 14.28 -3.31 2.24
C PHE A 128 15.81 -3.43 2.10
N LYS A 129 16.56 -2.49 2.69
CA LYS A 129 18.02 -2.56 2.73
C LYS A 129 18.53 -3.77 3.51
N GLN A 130 17.97 -4.01 4.70
CA GLN A 130 18.29 -5.20 5.51
C GLN A 130 18.01 -6.50 4.75
N LEU A 131 16.88 -6.58 4.04
CA LEU A 131 16.55 -7.74 3.21
C LEU A 131 17.59 -7.96 2.09
N GLY A 132 18.10 -6.89 1.49
CA GLY A 132 19.19 -6.95 0.50
C GLY A 132 20.48 -7.49 1.10
N GLU A 133 20.90 -6.97 2.26
CA GLU A 133 22.13 -7.38 2.95
C GLU A 133 22.07 -8.86 3.42
N MET A 134 20.89 -9.37 3.79
CA MET A 134 20.69 -10.78 4.13
C MET A 134 21.00 -11.74 2.97
N LYS A 135 20.83 -11.29 1.72
CA LYS A 135 21.17 -12.08 0.54
C LYS A 135 22.69 -12.22 0.36
N ASP A 136 23.42 -11.15 0.65
CA ASP A 136 24.88 -11.09 0.45
C ASP A 136 25.64 -11.93 1.48
N MET A 137 25.12 -12.06 2.72
CA MET A 137 25.74 -12.92 3.74
C MET A 137 25.72 -14.41 3.37
N LYS A 138 24.76 -14.85 2.54
CA LYS A 138 24.61 -16.28 2.20
C LYS A 138 25.46 -16.69 1.00
N GLY A 139 25.79 -15.76 0.10
CA GLY A 139 26.71 -16.01 -1.02
C GLY A 139 28.18 -16.18 -0.58
N SER A 140 28.57 -15.55 0.54
CA SER A 140 29.92 -15.68 1.08
C SER A 140 30.13 -16.93 1.96
N ALA A 141 29.06 -17.59 2.39
CA ALA A 141 29.12 -18.78 3.24
C ALA A 141 29.20 -20.11 2.45
N ASP A 142 28.91 -20.08 1.14
CA ASP A 142 28.85 -21.28 0.28
C ASP A 142 30.13 -21.51 -0.54
N LEU A 143 31.18 -20.71 -0.31
CA LEU A 143 32.51 -20.82 -0.95
C LEU A 143 33.59 -21.38 -0.01
N GLY A 144 33.17 -21.90 1.16
CA GLY A 144 34.06 -22.44 2.18
C GLY A 144 33.62 -23.84 2.63
N ASN A 145 33.61 -24.80 1.71
CA ASN A 145 33.73 -26.22 2.01
C ASN A 145 34.20 -27.01 0.77
#